data_AF-A0A2D7V1R8-F1
#
_entry.id   AF-A0A2D7V1R8-F1
#
_cell.length_a   1.000
_cell.length_b   1.000
_cell.length_c   1.000
_cell.angle_alpha   90.00
_cell.angle_beta   90.00
_cell.angle_gamma   90.00
#
_symmetry.space_group_name_H-M   'P 1'
#
loop_
_entity.id
_entity.type
_entity.pdbx_description
1 polymer ?
#
loop_
_entity_poly.entity_id
_entity_poly.type
_entity_poly.pdbx_seq_one_letter_code
_entity_poly.pdbx_strand_id
1 'polypeptide(L)'
;MLINRRNQVLRAEWRGMDVAVLGAGLVGNWIVKTLASQGYRVTAIDSDPTAIKKLENIANTIHQCVDDELIKSLEAKVIVNALPGRIGHKIRKILLESGNKIADLAFTPEDPREMDDIAKKHESCLIYDVGVAPGLSNLLLKEANRRHGKLTMGQVRVGGNPSISDGEWSYMAPFSPIDVIEEYTRPARIIRNGEIIQLPALSERKLFHVEGRGEMEAFLTDGLRSVLDTVEAEELTEATVRWPGHIEKYIENKNKLSESQLVDAWAWDSEKSEFTWMEVLAQGKGKTRWILDDEGRDSGSSMARTTGAITCAVVKYLLEEDAPIGIYPPESVTSNLLERSINEYALHGIKLIDENNSF
;
A
#
# COMPACT_ATOMS: atom_id res chain seq x y z
N MET A 1 49.02 16.51 -27.49
CA MET A 1 47.84 15.64 -27.73
C MET A 1 47.25 15.28 -26.39
N LEU A 2 46.25 16.05 -25.94
CA LEU A 2 45.55 15.85 -24.67
C LEU A 2 44.07 16.15 -24.92
N ILE A 3 43.24 15.12 -24.69
CA ILE A 3 41.89 15.17 -24.12
C ILE A 3 40.86 16.04 -24.88
N ASN A 4 40.00 15.41 -25.68
CA ASN A 4 38.68 15.95 -26.00
C ASN A 4 37.63 15.27 -25.11
N ARG A 5 37.35 15.93 -23.98
CA ARG A 5 36.21 15.69 -23.10
C ARG A 5 34.93 16.15 -23.80
N ARG A 6 33.88 15.34 -23.63
CA ARG A 6 32.49 15.75 -23.33
C ARG A 6 32.03 17.02 -24.04
N ASN A 7 31.26 16.86 -25.11
CA ASN A 7 30.22 17.82 -25.49
C ASN A 7 29.22 17.16 -26.44
N GLN A 8 28.21 16.51 -25.84
CA GLN A 8 26.86 16.41 -26.39
C GLN A 8 25.87 16.16 -25.25
N VAL A 9 25.98 16.99 -24.21
CA VAL A 9 24.80 17.38 -23.42
C VAL A 9 24.23 18.56 -24.19
N LEU A 10 23.05 18.38 -24.79
CA LEU A 10 22.07 19.42 -25.13
C LEU A 10 20.90 18.72 -25.85
N ARG A 11 20.04 18.06 -25.07
CA ARG A 11 18.60 18.03 -25.38
C ARG A 11 17.94 18.95 -24.36
N ALA A 12 17.24 19.91 -24.90
CA ALA A 12 16.65 21.05 -24.23
C ALA A 12 15.69 20.67 -23.09
N GLU A 13 15.66 21.59 -22.12
CA GLU A 13 14.73 21.80 -21.01
C GLU A 13 13.35 21.12 -21.14
N TRP A 14 13.05 20.22 -20.21
CA TRP A 14 11.69 19.71 -19.96
C TRP A 14 11.02 20.49 -18.81
N ARG A 15 9.95 21.22 -19.12
CA ARG A 15 9.11 22.00 -18.17
C ARG A 15 7.96 21.19 -17.53
N GLY A 16 8.07 19.86 -17.36
CA GLY A 16 7.01 19.01 -16.77
C GLY A 16 7.33 18.49 -15.37
N MET A 17 6.32 18.09 -14.58
CA MET A 17 6.48 17.48 -13.26
C MET A 17 7.01 16.04 -13.39
N ASP A 18 7.85 15.57 -12.46
CA ASP A 18 8.25 14.15 -12.47
C ASP A 18 7.14 13.29 -11.88
N VAL A 19 6.53 13.73 -10.78
CA VAL A 19 5.47 12.98 -10.07
C VAL A 19 4.35 13.92 -9.61
N ALA A 20 3.09 13.53 -9.84
CA ALA A 20 1.94 14.15 -9.18
C ALA A 20 1.35 13.17 -8.15
N VAL A 21 1.07 13.64 -6.93
CA VAL A 21 0.48 12.82 -5.85
C VAL A 21 -0.91 13.35 -5.55
N LEU A 22 -1.92 12.54 -5.87
CA LEU A 22 -3.34 12.80 -5.63
C LEU A 22 -3.68 12.30 -4.22
N GLY A 23 -3.93 13.22 -3.29
CA GLY A 23 -4.10 12.93 -1.86
C GLY A 23 -2.78 13.12 -1.10
N ALA A 24 -2.78 14.07 -0.17
CA ALA A 24 -1.66 14.43 0.71
C ALA A 24 -1.97 14.15 2.18
N GLY A 25 -2.82 13.15 2.46
CA GLY A 25 -3.03 12.56 3.79
C GLY A 25 -1.76 11.90 4.36
N LEU A 26 -1.87 11.10 5.42
CA LEU A 26 -0.70 10.54 6.13
C LEU A 26 0.33 9.88 5.19
N VAL A 27 -0.10 8.95 4.34
CA VAL A 27 0.80 8.23 3.41
C VAL A 27 1.24 9.12 2.25
N GLY A 28 0.32 9.85 1.62
CA GLY A 28 0.62 10.76 0.50
C GLY A 28 1.62 11.85 0.88
N ASN A 29 1.49 12.43 2.07
CA ASN A 29 2.43 13.41 2.63
C ASN A 29 3.84 12.83 2.75
N TRP A 30 3.94 11.59 3.23
CA TRP A 30 5.21 10.88 3.34
C TRP A 30 5.83 10.62 1.96
N ILE A 31 5.05 10.12 1.00
CA ILE A 31 5.50 9.88 -0.39
C ILE A 31 6.04 11.17 -1.01
N VAL A 32 5.31 12.29 -0.89
CA VAL A 32 5.74 13.59 -1.42
C VAL A 32 7.09 14.01 -0.83
N LYS A 33 7.22 13.98 0.50
CA LYS A 33 8.45 14.36 1.20
C LYS A 33 9.63 13.47 0.80
N THR A 34 9.40 12.16 0.76
CA THR A 34 10.42 11.18 0.41
C THR A 34 10.93 11.41 -1.01
N LEU A 35 10.04 11.46 -2.00
CA LEU A 35 10.43 11.67 -3.40
C LEU A 35 11.09 13.05 -3.61
N ALA A 36 10.56 14.12 -3.00
CA ALA A 36 11.17 15.45 -3.08
C ALA A 36 12.58 15.48 -2.49
N SER A 37 12.81 14.83 -1.34
CA SER A 37 14.14 14.72 -0.72
C SER A 37 15.16 13.95 -1.55
N GLN A 38 14.67 13.08 -2.45
CA GLN A 38 15.48 12.31 -3.39
C GLN A 38 15.69 13.04 -4.74
N GLY A 39 15.21 14.29 -4.86
CA GLY A 39 15.46 15.17 -6.01
C GLY A 39 14.40 15.13 -7.11
N TYR A 40 13.28 14.42 -6.92
CA TYR A 40 12.17 14.42 -7.87
C TYR A 40 11.36 15.72 -7.78
N ARG A 41 10.89 16.24 -8.92
CA ARG A 41 9.94 17.36 -8.95
C ARG A 41 8.53 16.84 -8.70
N VAL A 42 8.07 16.98 -7.46
CA VAL A 42 6.77 16.48 -7.01
C VAL A 42 5.75 17.61 -6.95
N THR A 43 4.50 17.28 -7.29
CA THR A 43 3.33 18.12 -7.02
C THR A 43 2.34 17.38 -6.15
N ALA A 44 2.01 17.95 -4.99
CA ALA A 44 1.01 17.42 -4.08
C ALA A 44 -0.35 18.09 -4.33
N ILE A 45 -1.40 17.28 -4.43
CA ILE A 45 -2.77 17.74 -4.65
C ILE A 45 -3.65 17.22 -3.52
N ASP A 46 -4.37 18.11 -2.85
CA ASP A 46 -5.34 17.76 -1.81
C ASP A 46 -6.41 18.86 -1.68
N SER A 47 -7.59 18.48 -1.22
CA SER A 47 -8.69 19.38 -0.87
C SER A 47 -8.55 19.99 0.52
N ASP A 48 -7.77 19.37 1.42
CA ASP A 48 -7.51 19.87 2.77
C ASP A 48 -6.35 20.90 2.76
N PRO A 49 -6.62 22.18 3.08
CA PRO A 49 -5.57 23.20 3.12
C PRO A 49 -4.51 22.91 4.19
N THR A 50 -4.82 22.17 5.25
CA THR A 50 -3.86 21.82 6.30
C THR A 50 -2.84 20.79 5.83
N ALA A 51 -3.26 19.86 4.98
CA ALA A 51 -2.38 18.89 4.33
C ALA A 51 -1.42 19.58 3.37
N ILE A 52 -1.94 20.50 2.54
CA ILE A 52 -1.17 21.29 1.59
C ILE A 52 -0.13 22.19 2.28
N LYS A 53 -0.52 22.91 3.32
CA LYS A 53 0.38 23.81 4.07
C LYS A 53 1.63 23.11 4.61
N LYS A 54 1.55 21.82 4.92
CA LYS A 54 2.70 21.01 5.39
C LYS A 54 3.74 20.74 4.28
N LEU A 55 3.41 21.00 3.01
CA LEU A 55 4.19 20.62 1.83
C LEU A 55 4.64 21.80 0.96
N GLU A 56 4.14 23.02 1.18
CA GLU A 56 4.42 24.21 0.36
C GLU A 56 5.93 24.54 0.23
N ASN A 57 6.73 24.22 1.26
CA ASN A 57 8.18 24.45 1.26
C ASN A 57 9.00 23.23 0.78
N ILE A 58 8.33 22.16 0.36
CA ILE A 58 8.93 20.85 0.05
C ILE A 58 8.67 20.49 -1.42
N ALA A 59 7.48 20.77 -1.93
CA ALA A 59 7.02 20.39 -3.25
C ALA A 59 6.10 21.48 -3.82
N ASN A 60 5.78 21.39 -5.12
CA ASN A 60 4.68 22.18 -5.65
C ASN A 60 3.37 21.70 -5.02
N THR A 61 2.41 22.60 -4.83
CA THR A 61 1.13 22.26 -4.22
C THR A 61 -0.05 22.80 -5.02
N ILE A 62 -1.13 22.03 -5.06
CA ILE A 62 -2.42 22.44 -5.62
C ILE A 62 -3.48 22.15 -4.56
N HIS A 63 -4.13 23.20 -4.06
CA HIS A 63 -5.25 23.08 -3.13
C HIS A 63 -6.56 23.01 -3.91
N GLN A 64 -7.01 21.79 -4.25
CA GLN A 64 -8.25 21.53 -4.99
C GLN A 64 -8.73 20.10 -4.77
N CYS A 65 -10.04 19.88 -4.87
CA CYS A 65 -10.57 18.53 -5.05
C CYS A 65 -10.07 17.92 -6.37
N VAL A 66 -9.77 16.63 -6.37
CA VAL A 66 -9.38 15.93 -7.59
C VAL A 66 -10.63 15.63 -8.43
N ASP A 67 -10.64 16.14 -9.65
CA ASP A 67 -11.67 15.92 -10.66
C ASP A 67 -11.06 15.66 -12.04
N ASP A 68 -11.92 15.37 -13.02
CA ASP A 68 -11.50 15.06 -14.40
C ASP A 68 -10.75 16.22 -15.08
N GLU A 69 -11.10 17.47 -14.79
CA GLU A 69 -10.47 18.64 -15.39
C GLU A 69 -9.04 18.80 -14.88
N LEU A 70 -8.86 18.69 -13.56
CA LEU A 70 -7.55 18.70 -12.94
C LEU A 70 -6.68 17.59 -13.53
N ILE A 71 -7.16 16.35 -13.56
CA ILE A 71 -6.40 15.20 -14.08
C ILE A 71 -5.96 15.42 -15.53
N LYS A 72 -6.83 15.92 -16.41
CA LYS A 72 -6.49 16.21 -17.81
C LYS A 72 -5.46 17.33 -17.95
N SER A 73 -5.37 18.22 -16.97
CA SER A 73 -4.41 19.33 -16.97
C SER A 73 -3.03 18.98 -16.39
N LEU A 74 -2.90 17.82 -15.73
CA LEU A 74 -1.64 17.41 -15.10
C LEU A 74 -0.63 16.92 -16.14
N GLU A 75 0.51 17.60 -16.23
CA GLU A 75 1.67 17.14 -16.99
C GLU A 75 2.71 16.49 -16.06
N ALA A 76 2.46 15.23 -15.67
CA ALA A 76 3.37 14.44 -14.83
C ALA A 76 3.78 13.13 -15.53
N LYS A 77 5.01 12.68 -15.31
CA LYS A 77 5.47 11.38 -15.87
C LYS A 77 4.83 10.19 -15.17
N VAL A 78 4.60 10.31 -13.86
CA VAL A 78 3.90 9.31 -13.03
C VAL A 78 2.90 10.03 -12.12
N ILE A 79 1.72 9.45 -11.98
CA ILE A 79 0.70 9.89 -11.03
C ILE A 79 0.57 8.85 -9.92
N VAL A 80 0.62 9.30 -8.67
CA VAL A 80 0.32 8.48 -7.50
C VAL A 80 -1.13 8.74 -7.11
N ASN A 81 -1.97 7.71 -7.15
CA ASN A 81 -3.33 7.78 -6.62
C ASN A 81 -3.33 7.34 -5.16
N ALA A 82 -3.21 8.29 -4.23
CA ALA A 82 -3.24 8.10 -2.78
C ALA A 82 -4.54 8.63 -2.15
N LEU A 83 -5.62 8.66 -2.94
CA LEU A 83 -6.95 9.11 -2.49
C LEU A 83 -7.66 8.00 -1.69
N PRO A 84 -8.64 8.35 -0.83
CA PRO A 84 -9.53 7.37 -0.20
C PRO A 84 -10.18 6.44 -1.22
N GLY A 85 -10.38 5.16 -0.88
CA GLY A 85 -10.77 4.10 -1.82
C GLY A 85 -11.91 4.49 -2.78
N ARG A 86 -13.04 4.97 -2.24
CA ARG A 86 -14.21 5.38 -3.04
C ARG A 86 -13.94 6.50 -4.03
N ILE A 87 -13.03 7.44 -3.70
CA ILE A 87 -12.65 8.54 -4.58
C ILE A 87 -11.60 8.06 -5.59
N GLY A 88 -10.59 7.34 -5.11
CA GLY A 88 -9.54 6.76 -5.92
C GLY A 88 -10.09 5.85 -7.03
N HIS A 89 -11.10 5.01 -6.73
CA HIS A 89 -11.78 4.19 -7.73
C HIS A 89 -12.37 5.04 -8.87
N LYS A 90 -13.12 6.09 -8.53
CA LYS A 90 -13.87 6.91 -9.49
C LYS A 90 -12.98 7.57 -10.54
N ILE A 91 -11.76 7.94 -10.15
CA ILE A 91 -10.83 8.63 -11.05
C ILE A 91 -9.96 7.70 -11.91
N ARG A 92 -9.91 6.39 -11.61
CA ARG A 92 -9.05 5.44 -12.36
C ARG A 92 -9.31 5.49 -13.86
N LYS A 93 -10.59 5.55 -14.24
CA LYS A 93 -10.98 5.61 -15.65
C LYS A 93 -10.36 6.81 -16.35
N ILE A 94 -10.48 8.02 -15.80
CA ILE A 94 -9.95 9.22 -16.45
C ILE A 94 -8.41 9.26 -16.42
N LEU A 95 -7.79 8.73 -15.35
CA LEU A 95 -6.34 8.55 -15.31
C LEU A 95 -5.84 7.68 -16.47
N LEU A 96 -6.51 6.56 -16.72
CA LEU A 96 -6.22 5.63 -17.81
C LEU A 96 -6.54 6.24 -19.19
N GLU A 97 -7.65 6.94 -19.35
CA GLU A 97 -8.01 7.59 -20.63
C GLU A 97 -7.03 8.70 -21.02
N SER A 98 -6.31 9.26 -20.04
CA SER A 98 -5.33 10.34 -20.24
C SER A 98 -3.92 9.85 -20.57
N GLY A 99 -3.70 8.53 -20.73
CA GLY A 99 -2.38 8.00 -21.13
C GLY A 99 -1.34 7.94 -20.01
N ASN A 100 -1.77 8.00 -18.75
CA ASN A 100 -0.85 8.14 -17.61
C ASN A 100 -0.19 6.81 -17.20
N LYS A 101 1.00 6.92 -16.59
CA LYS A 101 1.58 5.87 -15.73
C LYS A 101 1.14 6.12 -14.29
N ILE A 102 0.57 5.11 -13.63
CA ILE A 102 -0.06 5.27 -12.32
C ILE A 102 0.49 4.26 -11.32
N ALA A 103 0.93 4.76 -10.16
CA ALA A 103 1.09 3.95 -8.94
C ALA A 103 -0.17 4.14 -8.08
N ASP A 104 -1.00 3.11 -8.00
CA ASP A 104 -2.35 3.19 -7.45
C ASP A 104 -2.44 2.55 -6.06
N LEU A 105 -2.45 3.40 -5.04
CA LEU A 105 -2.52 3.01 -3.64
C LEU A 105 -3.97 2.88 -3.14
N ALA A 106 -4.94 3.43 -3.87
CA ALA A 106 -6.34 3.41 -3.45
C ALA A 106 -6.88 1.98 -3.29
N PHE A 107 -7.28 1.63 -2.06
CA PHE A 107 -7.81 0.30 -1.77
C PHE A 107 -9.32 0.25 -2.01
N THR A 108 -9.78 -0.70 -2.82
CA THR A 108 -11.17 -0.73 -3.30
C THR A 108 -11.68 -2.17 -3.42
N PRO A 109 -13.01 -2.39 -3.31
CA PRO A 109 -13.59 -3.71 -3.57
C PRO A 109 -13.51 -4.12 -5.04
N GLU A 110 -13.60 -3.17 -5.96
CA GLU A 110 -13.53 -3.44 -7.39
C GLU A 110 -12.12 -3.85 -7.80
N ASP A 111 -12.04 -4.79 -8.74
CA ASP A 111 -10.80 -5.23 -9.36
C ASP A 111 -10.38 -4.24 -10.46
N PRO A 112 -9.24 -3.52 -10.32
CA PRO A 112 -8.81 -2.56 -11.34
C PRO A 112 -8.61 -3.19 -12.72
N ARG A 113 -8.34 -4.50 -12.81
CA ARG A 113 -8.12 -5.23 -14.07
C ARG A 113 -9.34 -5.22 -15.00
N GLU A 114 -10.54 -4.96 -14.48
CA GLU A 114 -11.74 -4.78 -15.31
C GLU A 114 -11.61 -3.60 -16.29
N MET A 115 -10.69 -2.65 -16.05
CA MET A 115 -10.42 -1.51 -16.91
C MET A 115 -9.23 -1.72 -17.86
N ASP A 116 -8.70 -2.94 -17.99
CA ASP A 116 -7.46 -3.20 -18.75
C ASP A 116 -7.59 -2.88 -20.24
N ASP A 117 -8.77 -3.08 -20.84
CA ASP A 117 -9.04 -2.67 -22.23
C ASP A 117 -8.94 -1.15 -22.41
N ILE A 118 -9.34 -0.36 -21.40
CA ILE A 118 -9.19 1.10 -21.41
C ILE A 118 -7.71 1.47 -21.32
N ALA A 119 -6.97 0.83 -20.41
CA ALA A 119 -5.54 1.06 -20.26
C ALA A 119 -4.78 0.79 -21.56
N LYS A 120 -5.03 -0.37 -22.20
CA LYS A 120 -4.41 -0.77 -23.47
C LYS A 120 -4.75 0.18 -24.61
N LYS A 121 -6.01 0.59 -24.73
CA LYS A 121 -6.46 1.52 -25.79
C LYS A 121 -5.76 2.88 -25.71
N HIS A 122 -5.47 3.35 -24.50
CA HIS A 122 -4.89 4.66 -24.25
C HIS A 122 -3.39 4.63 -23.93
N GLU A 123 -2.74 3.47 -24.12
CA GLU A 123 -1.31 3.26 -23.84
C GLU A 123 -0.90 3.62 -22.39
N SER A 124 -1.83 3.46 -21.45
CA SER A 124 -1.62 3.70 -20.03
C SER A 124 -1.08 2.49 -19.30
N CYS A 125 -0.43 2.73 -18.16
CA CYS A 125 0.03 1.71 -17.23
C CYS A 125 -0.48 2.01 -15.83
N LEU A 126 -1.15 1.06 -15.18
CA LEU A 126 -1.56 1.19 -13.78
C LEU A 126 -1.04 -0.01 -12.99
N ILE A 127 -0.21 0.27 -11.97
CA ILE A 127 0.19 -0.72 -10.97
C ILE A 127 -0.63 -0.45 -9.72
N TYR A 128 -1.58 -1.34 -9.41
CA TYR A 128 -2.45 -1.22 -8.24
C TYR A 128 -1.85 -1.93 -7.03
N ASP A 129 -2.41 -1.74 -5.84
CA ASP A 129 -1.97 -2.45 -4.62
C ASP A 129 -0.52 -2.16 -4.22
N VAL A 130 -0.11 -0.90 -4.30
CA VAL A 130 1.29 -0.51 -4.08
C VAL A 130 1.61 -0.13 -2.63
N GLY A 131 1.09 -0.89 -1.67
CA GLY A 131 1.22 -0.65 -0.23
C GLY A 131 1.98 -1.73 0.54
N VAL A 132 1.84 -1.74 1.86
CA VAL A 132 2.43 -2.78 2.73
C VAL A 132 1.69 -4.11 2.59
N ALA A 133 0.36 -4.06 2.71
CA ALA A 133 -0.56 -5.16 2.46
C ALA A 133 -1.91 -4.55 2.04
N PRO A 134 -2.35 -4.74 0.79
CA PRO A 134 -1.68 -5.49 -0.28
C PRO A 134 -0.45 -4.73 -0.83
N GLY A 135 0.47 -5.46 -1.43
CA GLY A 135 1.67 -4.92 -2.09
C GLY A 135 2.94 -5.67 -1.72
N LEU A 136 3.63 -5.27 -0.65
CA LEU A 136 4.78 -6.04 -0.16
C LEU A 136 4.37 -7.46 0.24
N SER A 137 3.23 -7.63 0.91
CA SER A 137 2.70 -8.97 1.24
C SER A 137 2.56 -9.84 -0.02
N ASN A 138 2.01 -9.29 -1.09
CA ASN A 138 1.81 -9.96 -2.38
C ASN A 138 3.15 -10.32 -3.04
N LEU A 139 4.09 -9.37 -3.07
CA LEU A 139 5.45 -9.59 -3.60
C LEU A 139 6.16 -10.73 -2.85
N LEU A 140 6.03 -10.78 -1.52
CA LEU A 140 6.66 -11.82 -0.69
C LEU A 140 6.01 -13.20 -0.89
N LEU A 141 4.67 -13.27 -0.98
CA LEU A 141 3.98 -14.52 -1.29
C LEU A 141 4.36 -15.05 -2.68
N LYS A 142 4.45 -14.18 -3.68
CA LYS A 142 4.89 -14.56 -5.02
C LYS A 142 6.33 -15.05 -5.04
N GLU A 143 7.21 -14.38 -4.31
CA GLU A 143 8.60 -14.82 -4.16
C GLU A 143 8.70 -16.17 -3.44
N ALA A 144 7.89 -16.40 -2.41
CA ALA A 144 7.82 -17.70 -1.75
C ALA A 144 7.35 -18.80 -2.69
N ASN A 145 6.32 -18.53 -3.50
CA ASN A 145 5.81 -19.46 -4.50
C ASN A 145 6.88 -19.77 -5.57
N ARG A 146 7.68 -18.77 -5.98
CA ARG A 146 8.84 -18.97 -6.86
C ARG A 146 9.92 -19.85 -6.21
N ARG A 147 10.25 -19.62 -4.93
CA ARG A 147 11.28 -20.37 -4.18
C ARG A 147 10.86 -21.81 -3.88
N HIS A 148 9.60 -22.02 -3.50
CA HIS A 148 9.13 -23.26 -2.89
C HIS A 148 8.15 -24.06 -3.77
N GLY A 149 7.78 -23.55 -4.95
CA GLY A 149 6.74 -24.11 -5.81
C GLY A 149 5.33 -23.84 -5.27
N LYS A 150 4.35 -24.67 -5.68
CA LYS A 150 2.98 -24.63 -5.13
C LYS A 150 3.04 -24.66 -3.62
N LEU A 151 2.44 -23.66 -2.98
CA LEU A 151 2.45 -23.53 -1.54
C LEU A 151 1.44 -24.51 -0.92
N THR A 152 1.85 -25.30 0.05
CA THR A 152 0.90 -26.02 0.91
C THR A 152 0.21 -25.08 1.88
N MET A 153 0.85 -23.97 2.24
CA MET A 153 0.29 -22.92 3.08
C MET A 153 0.99 -21.58 2.82
N GLY A 154 0.23 -20.54 2.54
CA GLY A 154 0.64 -19.14 2.63
C GLY A 154 -0.25 -18.41 3.63
N GLN A 155 0.35 -17.60 4.49
CA GLN A 155 -0.35 -16.82 5.49
C GLN A 155 0.27 -15.43 5.59
N VAL A 156 -0.56 -14.41 5.50
CA VAL A 156 -0.22 -13.03 5.82
C VAL A 156 -0.97 -12.65 7.09
N ARG A 157 -0.26 -12.05 8.04
CA ARG A 157 -0.86 -11.42 9.22
C ARG A 157 -0.32 -10.01 9.32
N VAL A 158 -1.18 -9.00 9.31
CA VAL A 158 -0.75 -7.61 9.21
C VAL A 158 -1.61 -6.67 10.04
N GLY A 159 -1.01 -5.65 10.66
CA GLY A 159 -1.79 -4.62 11.35
C GLY A 159 -0.95 -3.42 11.75
N GLY A 160 -1.54 -2.23 11.59
CA GLY A 160 -1.06 -1.00 12.22
C GLY A 160 -1.86 -0.75 13.50
N ASN A 161 -1.18 -0.60 14.63
CA ASN A 161 -1.81 -0.47 15.94
C ASN A 161 -1.08 0.58 16.80
N PRO A 162 -1.77 1.22 17.76
CA PRO A 162 -1.09 1.95 18.83
C PRO A 162 -0.10 1.03 19.56
N SER A 163 1.04 1.56 20.02
CA SER A 163 2.05 0.74 20.72
C SER A 163 1.58 0.24 22.08
N ILE A 164 0.54 0.85 22.64
CA ILE A 164 -0.05 0.49 23.93
C ILE A 164 -1.57 0.40 23.76
N SER A 165 -2.16 -0.68 24.27
CA SER A 165 -3.61 -0.83 24.41
C SER A 165 -4.14 0.12 25.49
N ASP A 166 -5.19 0.87 25.18
CA ASP A 166 -5.80 1.85 26.09
C ASP A 166 -7.03 1.32 26.85
N GLY A 167 -7.37 0.04 26.67
CA GLY A 167 -8.55 -0.58 27.26
C GLY A 167 -9.89 -0.07 26.70
N GLU A 168 -9.87 0.94 25.83
CA GLU A 168 -11.04 1.48 25.16
C GLU A 168 -11.21 0.84 23.79
N TRP A 169 -10.82 1.51 22.71
CA TRP A 169 -10.81 0.90 21.38
C TRP A 169 -9.50 0.17 21.13
N SER A 170 -8.42 0.56 21.82
CA SER A 170 -7.06 0.08 21.57
C SER A 170 -6.71 0.13 20.10
N TYR A 171 -7.18 1.17 19.41
CA TYR A 171 -7.03 1.33 17.98
C TYR A 171 -7.17 2.80 17.58
N MET A 172 -6.38 3.19 16.60
CA MET A 172 -6.57 4.41 15.81
C MET A 172 -6.24 4.04 14.37
N ALA A 173 -7.03 4.54 13.43
CA ALA A 173 -6.89 4.21 12.02
C ALA A 173 -5.61 4.86 11.46
N PRO A 174 -4.63 4.05 11.00
CA PRO A 174 -3.36 4.59 10.51
C PRO A 174 -3.41 4.99 9.03
N PHE A 175 -4.57 4.78 8.39
CA PHE A 175 -4.96 5.23 7.05
C PHE A 175 -6.48 5.52 7.05
N SER A 176 -7.06 5.76 5.87
CA SER A 176 -8.49 6.06 5.67
C SER A 176 -9.41 5.21 6.58
N PRO A 177 -10.08 5.81 7.59
CA PRO A 177 -10.91 5.06 8.52
C PRO A 177 -12.11 4.38 7.86
N ILE A 178 -12.61 4.93 6.75
CA ILE A 178 -13.68 4.30 5.96
C ILE A 178 -13.17 2.99 5.36
N ASP A 179 -11.95 2.98 4.82
CA ASP A 179 -11.35 1.77 4.24
C ASP A 179 -11.00 0.74 5.34
N VAL A 180 -10.71 1.19 6.56
CA VAL A 180 -10.59 0.30 7.73
C VAL A 180 -11.92 -0.37 8.07
N ILE A 181 -13.04 0.35 8.07
CA ILE A 181 -14.36 -0.23 8.38
C ILE A 181 -14.72 -1.34 7.38
N GLU A 182 -14.33 -1.19 6.11
CA GLU A 182 -14.52 -2.20 5.07
C GLU A 182 -13.84 -3.54 5.41
N GLU A 183 -12.77 -3.56 6.20
CA GLU A 183 -12.15 -4.81 6.68
C GLU A 183 -13.09 -5.65 7.55
N TYR A 184 -14.02 -5.01 8.28
CA TYR A 184 -14.93 -5.67 9.23
C TYR A 184 -16.28 -6.02 8.62
N THR A 185 -16.62 -5.44 7.46
CA THR A 185 -17.91 -5.63 6.79
C THR A 185 -17.80 -6.51 5.57
N ARG A 186 -16.66 -6.50 4.87
CA ARG A 186 -16.47 -7.26 3.64
C ARG A 186 -16.15 -8.72 3.91
N PRO A 187 -16.80 -9.65 3.20
CA PRO A 187 -16.38 -11.06 3.20
C PRO A 187 -14.93 -11.21 2.76
N ALA A 188 -14.20 -12.12 3.40
CA ALA A 188 -12.81 -12.42 3.06
C ALA A 188 -12.76 -13.53 2.00
N ARG A 189 -12.07 -13.29 0.89
CA ARG A 189 -11.72 -14.34 -0.08
C ARG A 189 -10.38 -14.96 0.31
N ILE A 190 -10.34 -16.29 0.37
CA ILE A 190 -9.17 -17.09 0.73
C ILE A 190 -9.03 -18.27 -0.22
N ILE A 191 -7.88 -18.95 -0.21
CA ILE A 191 -7.74 -20.28 -0.82
C ILE A 191 -7.79 -21.33 0.29
N ARG A 192 -8.66 -22.33 0.14
CA ARG A 192 -8.77 -23.50 1.02
C ARG A 192 -8.94 -24.75 0.18
N ASN A 193 -8.15 -25.79 0.44
CA ASN A 193 -8.06 -26.99 -0.39
C ASN A 193 -7.85 -26.70 -1.90
N GLY A 194 -7.10 -25.65 -2.22
CA GLY A 194 -6.81 -25.24 -3.60
C GLY A 194 -7.94 -24.50 -4.31
N GLU A 195 -9.05 -24.20 -3.63
CA GLU A 195 -10.18 -23.46 -4.19
C GLU A 195 -10.33 -22.08 -3.54
N ILE A 196 -10.65 -21.07 -4.35
CA ILE A 196 -11.01 -19.74 -3.84
C ILE A 196 -12.40 -19.84 -3.21
N ILE A 197 -12.49 -19.59 -1.91
CA ILE A 197 -13.75 -19.53 -1.18
C ILE A 197 -13.92 -18.16 -0.54
N GLN A 198 -15.18 -17.80 -0.25
CA GLN A 198 -15.53 -16.57 0.44
C GLN A 198 -16.14 -16.89 1.80
N LEU A 199 -15.61 -16.27 2.85
CA LEU A 199 -16.10 -16.42 4.22
C LEU A 199 -16.68 -15.09 4.73
N PRO A 200 -17.73 -15.12 5.57
CA PRO A 200 -18.25 -13.90 6.18
C PRO A 200 -17.17 -13.17 6.99
N ALA A 201 -17.22 -11.83 7.00
CA ALA A 201 -16.34 -11.02 7.83
C ALA A 201 -16.42 -11.47 9.30
N LEU A 202 -15.28 -11.45 10.00
CA LEU A 202 -15.17 -11.78 11.44
C LEU A 202 -15.54 -13.24 11.81
N SER A 203 -15.79 -14.12 10.83
CA SER A 203 -16.19 -15.51 11.08
C SER A 203 -15.06 -16.38 11.66
N GLU A 204 -13.81 -16.09 11.30
CA GLU A 204 -12.63 -16.78 11.81
C GLU A 204 -11.70 -15.78 12.50
N ARG A 205 -11.63 -15.88 13.83
CA ARG A 205 -10.79 -15.07 14.72
C ARG A 205 -9.85 -15.96 15.51
N LYS A 206 -8.63 -15.50 15.76
CA LYS A 206 -7.62 -16.28 16.49
C LYS A 206 -6.70 -15.41 17.32
N LEU A 207 -6.56 -15.75 18.60
CA LEU A 207 -5.51 -15.21 19.45
C LEU A 207 -4.17 -15.86 19.14
N PHE A 208 -3.10 -15.06 19.19
CA PHE A 208 -1.74 -15.53 19.00
C PHE A 208 -0.74 -14.59 19.68
N HIS A 209 0.48 -15.08 19.90
CA HIS A 209 1.55 -14.28 20.45
C HIS A 209 2.40 -13.66 19.34
N VAL A 210 2.64 -12.35 19.44
CA VAL A 210 3.61 -11.60 18.63
C VAL A 210 4.81 -11.27 19.51
N GLU A 211 5.99 -11.71 19.08
CA GLU A 211 7.24 -11.42 19.79
C GLU A 211 7.43 -9.90 19.93
N GLY A 212 7.76 -9.44 21.13
CA GLY A 212 7.92 -8.01 21.43
C GLY A 212 6.61 -7.21 21.60
N ARG A 213 5.45 -7.74 21.22
CA ARG A 213 4.15 -7.05 21.33
C ARG A 213 3.16 -7.73 22.29
N GLY A 214 3.30 -9.03 22.53
CA GLY A 214 2.43 -9.79 23.44
C GLY A 214 1.31 -10.53 22.72
N GLU A 215 0.19 -10.76 23.41
CA GLU A 215 -0.98 -11.43 22.81
C GLU A 215 -1.76 -10.45 21.91
N MET A 216 -2.07 -10.90 20.70
CA MET A 216 -2.80 -10.16 19.67
C MET A 216 -3.95 -11.02 19.12
N GLU A 217 -4.95 -10.39 18.54
CA GLU A 217 -6.08 -11.05 17.88
C GLU A 217 -6.01 -10.81 16.37
N ALA A 218 -6.14 -11.88 15.58
CA ALA A 218 -6.22 -11.80 14.13
C ALA A 218 -7.59 -12.26 13.62
N PHE A 219 -8.08 -11.67 12.53
CA PHE A 219 -9.28 -12.09 11.83
C PHE A 219 -9.07 -12.04 10.32
N LEU A 220 -9.68 -12.97 9.57
CA LEU A 220 -9.52 -13.03 8.12
C LEU A 220 -10.07 -11.77 7.44
N THR A 221 -9.32 -11.24 6.47
CA THR A 221 -9.64 -10.04 5.70
C THR A 221 -9.36 -10.23 4.21
N ASP A 222 -10.00 -9.42 3.37
CA ASP A 222 -9.97 -9.54 1.90
C ASP A 222 -8.73 -8.89 1.25
N GLY A 223 -7.56 -9.01 1.88
CA GLY A 223 -6.34 -8.35 1.42
C GLY A 223 -5.45 -9.16 0.47
N LEU A 224 -5.73 -10.46 0.28
CA LEU A 224 -5.02 -11.30 -0.70
C LEU A 224 -5.14 -10.77 -2.14
N ARG A 225 -6.28 -10.20 -2.51
CA ARG A 225 -6.51 -9.53 -3.81
C ARG A 225 -5.96 -10.35 -4.98
N SER A 226 -4.95 -9.86 -5.70
CA SER A 226 -4.38 -10.51 -6.88
C SER A 226 -3.69 -11.86 -6.59
N VAL A 227 -3.15 -12.09 -5.39
CA VAL A 227 -2.49 -13.38 -5.10
C VAL A 227 -3.44 -14.56 -5.03
N LEU A 228 -4.77 -14.32 -5.02
CA LEU A 228 -5.76 -15.38 -5.20
C LEU A 228 -5.62 -16.09 -6.56
N ASP A 229 -5.14 -15.39 -7.60
CA ASP A 229 -4.95 -15.95 -8.94
C ASP A 229 -3.51 -15.89 -9.44
N THR A 230 -2.62 -15.11 -8.81
CA THR A 230 -1.20 -15.05 -9.17
C THR A 230 -0.30 -15.99 -8.38
N VAL A 231 -0.77 -16.60 -7.27
CA VAL A 231 0.01 -17.54 -6.43
C VAL A 231 -0.68 -18.90 -6.37
N GLU A 232 0.05 -19.96 -6.71
CA GLU A 232 -0.45 -21.33 -6.58
C GLU A 232 -0.32 -21.81 -5.12
N ALA A 233 -1.46 -22.10 -4.47
CA ALA A 233 -1.48 -22.58 -3.09
C ALA A 233 -2.62 -23.59 -2.83
N GLU A 234 -2.47 -24.45 -1.82
CA GLU A 234 -3.57 -25.25 -1.25
C GLU A 234 -4.32 -24.46 -0.17
N GLU A 235 -3.59 -23.75 0.68
CA GLU A 235 -4.13 -22.85 1.70
C GLU A 235 -3.47 -21.48 1.54
N LEU A 236 -4.26 -20.42 1.38
CA LEU A 236 -3.76 -19.04 1.32
C LEU A 236 -4.71 -18.13 2.09
N THR A 237 -4.22 -17.48 3.13
CA THR A 237 -5.01 -16.61 4.01
C THR A 237 -4.31 -15.30 4.27
N GLU A 238 -5.09 -14.23 4.38
CA GLU A 238 -4.65 -12.97 4.98
C GLU A 238 -5.54 -12.65 6.18
N ALA A 239 -4.93 -12.16 7.25
CA ALA A 239 -5.63 -11.75 8.45
C ALA A 239 -5.12 -10.40 8.97
N THR A 240 -6.07 -9.56 9.36
CA THR A 240 -5.80 -8.29 10.02
C THR A 240 -5.57 -8.52 11.51
N VAL A 241 -4.55 -7.88 12.07
CA VAL A 241 -4.10 -8.00 13.46
C VAL A 241 -4.48 -6.76 14.28
N ARG A 242 -5.08 -7.00 15.44
CA ARG A 242 -5.53 -5.97 16.40
C ARG A 242 -5.15 -6.35 17.83
N TRP A 243 -5.16 -5.36 18.71
CA TRP A 243 -5.15 -5.63 20.14
C TRP A 243 -6.38 -6.44 20.56
N PRO A 244 -6.24 -7.41 21.49
CA PRO A 244 -7.37 -8.20 21.96
C PRO A 244 -8.50 -7.32 22.52
N GLY A 245 -9.74 -7.68 22.21
CA GLY A 245 -10.94 -6.97 22.66
C GLY A 245 -11.42 -5.88 21.70
N HIS A 246 -10.57 -5.37 20.81
CA HIS A 246 -10.98 -4.40 19.78
C HIS A 246 -12.07 -4.97 18.86
N ILE A 247 -11.89 -6.19 18.37
CA ILE A 247 -12.81 -6.82 17.42
C ILE A 247 -14.16 -7.11 18.09
N GLU A 248 -14.13 -7.58 19.34
CA GLU A 248 -15.35 -7.81 20.12
C GLU A 248 -16.11 -6.49 20.35
N LYS A 249 -15.41 -5.41 20.72
CA LYS A 249 -16.01 -4.09 20.87
C LYS A 249 -16.65 -3.60 19.57
N TYR A 250 -16.04 -3.84 18.41
CA TYR A 250 -16.68 -3.55 17.12
C TYR A 250 -17.98 -4.36 16.95
N ILE A 251 -17.95 -5.67 17.19
CA ILE A 251 -19.13 -6.55 17.05
C ILE A 251 -20.29 -6.08 17.93
N GLU A 252 -20.02 -5.68 19.16
CA GLU A 252 -21.01 -5.17 20.11
C GLU A 252 -21.63 -3.83 19.70
N ASN A 253 -20.92 -3.06 18.87
CA ASN A 253 -21.28 -1.69 18.51
C ASN A 253 -21.65 -1.47 17.03
N LYS A 254 -21.41 -2.44 16.14
CA LYS A 254 -21.66 -2.31 14.69
C LYS A 254 -23.11 -1.97 14.30
N ASN A 255 -24.07 -2.30 15.17
CA ASN A 255 -25.49 -1.97 14.99
C ASN A 255 -25.94 -0.75 15.80
N LYS A 256 -25.04 -0.15 16.59
CA LYS A 256 -25.31 0.97 17.51
C LYS A 256 -24.64 2.26 17.07
N LEU A 257 -23.47 2.16 16.44
CA LEU A 257 -22.68 3.28 15.96
C LEU A 257 -22.83 3.43 14.44
N SER A 258 -22.95 4.67 13.98
CA SER A 258 -22.85 5.00 12.55
C SER A 258 -21.41 4.88 12.05
N GLU A 259 -21.23 4.83 10.73
CA GLU A 259 -19.92 4.93 10.07
C GLU A 259 -19.16 6.17 10.58
N SER A 260 -19.79 7.34 10.64
CA SER A 260 -19.14 8.57 11.11
C SER A 260 -18.68 8.48 12.57
N GLN A 261 -19.47 7.86 13.45
CA GLN A 261 -19.10 7.68 14.85
C GLN A 261 -17.90 6.75 15.02
N LEU A 262 -17.77 5.72 14.18
CA LEU A 262 -16.59 4.85 14.14
C LEU A 262 -15.36 5.61 13.61
N VAL A 263 -15.53 6.40 12.54
CA VAL A 263 -14.47 7.25 12.00
C VAL A 263 -13.93 8.20 13.07
N ASP A 264 -14.82 8.87 13.82
CA ASP A 264 -14.43 9.77 14.90
C ASP A 264 -13.75 9.02 16.05
N ALA A 265 -14.28 7.84 16.43
CA ALA A 265 -13.73 7.04 17.52
C ALA A 265 -12.34 6.46 17.21
N TRP A 266 -12.03 6.23 15.94
CA TRP A 266 -10.74 5.71 15.47
C TRP A 266 -9.87 6.80 14.85
N ALA A 267 -10.19 8.07 15.08
CA ALA A 267 -9.44 9.18 14.52
C ALA A 267 -7.95 9.08 14.87
N TRP A 268 -7.11 9.43 13.90
CA TRP A 268 -5.67 9.44 14.07
C TRP A 268 -5.23 10.44 15.15
N ASP A 269 -4.35 10.00 16.04
CA ASP A 269 -3.76 10.82 17.10
C ASP A 269 -2.24 10.80 16.97
N SER A 270 -1.64 11.93 16.59
CA SER A 270 -0.19 12.03 16.39
C SER A 270 0.64 11.93 17.67
N GLU A 271 0.02 12.09 18.84
CA GLU A 271 0.70 12.01 20.13
C GLU A 271 0.81 10.57 20.64
N LYS A 272 0.05 9.64 20.05
CA LYS A 272 0.13 8.21 20.38
C LYS A 272 1.23 7.55 19.57
N SER A 273 2.12 6.83 20.27
CA SER A 273 3.07 5.95 19.60
C SER A 273 2.35 4.77 18.95
N GLU A 274 2.89 4.30 17.83
CA GLU A 274 2.30 3.25 17.01
C GLU A 274 3.34 2.43 16.26
N PHE A 275 2.88 1.27 15.79
CA PHE A 275 3.68 0.33 15.02
C PHE A 275 2.87 -0.32 13.91
N THR A 276 3.58 -0.77 12.88
CA THR A 276 3.07 -1.62 11.81
C THR A 276 3.83 -2.92 11.87
N TRP A 277 3.10 -4.01 12.10
CA TRP A 277 3.64 -5.35 12.13
C TRP A 277 3.05 -6.17 10.98
N MET A 278 3.89 -6.92 10.28
CA MET A 278 3.46 -7.89 9.29
C MET A 278 4.31 -9.15 9.36
N GLU A 279 3.65 -10.31 9.30
CA GLU A 279 4.27 -11.59 9.04
C GLU A 279 3.77 -12.16 7.71
N VAL A 280 4.71 -12.63 6.90
CA VAL A 280 4.42 -13.49 5.74
C VAL A 280 5.06 -14.85 5.99
N LEU A 281 4.23 -15.87 6.19
CA LEU A 281 4.64 -17.26 6.39
C LEU A 281 4.24 -18.09 5.17
N ALA A 282 5.20 -18.76 4.55
CA ALA A 282 4.94 -19.61 3.39
C ALA A 282 5.62 -20.97 3.54
N GLN A 283 4.92 -22.03 3.11
CA GLN A 283 5.35 -23.41 3.12
C GLN A 283 4.99 -24.07 1.78
N GLY A 284 5.93 -24.84 1.22
CA GLY A 284 5.80 -25.65 0.02
C GLY A 284 6.89 -26.73 0.05
N LYS A 285 7.75 -26.79 -0.96
CA LYS A 285 8.97 -27.65 -0.90
C LYS A 285 9.98 -27.19 0.17
N GLY A 286 9.90 -25.94 0.58
CA GLY A 286 10.62 -25.37 1.70
C GLY A 286 9.70 -24.50 2.55
N LYS A 287 10.29 -23.71 3.43
CA LYS A 287 9.58 -22.76 4.28
C LYS A 287 10.29 -21.41 4.20
N THR A 288 9.55 -20.31 4.29
CA THR A 288 10.09 -18.97 4.57
C THR A 288 9.14 -18.22 5.50
N ARG A 289 9.72 -17.40 6.38
CA ARG A 289 9.00 -16.49 7.26
C ARG A 289 9.67 -15.13 7.18
N TRP A 290 8.90 -14.12 6.82
CA TRP A 290 9.32 -12.72 6.86
C TRP A 290 8.59 -11.97 7.97
N ILE A 291 9.31 -11.14 8.71
CA ILE A 291 8.76 -10.26 9.74
C ILE A 291 9.13 -8.82 9.43
N LEU A 292 8.11 -7.98 9.31
CA LEU A 292 8.20 -6.52 9.32
C LEU A 292 7.70 -6.05 10.69
N ASP A 293 8.51 -5.23 11.37
CA ASP A 293 8.12 -4.54 12.59
C ASP A 293 8.73 -3.14 12.56
N ASP A 294 7.92 -2.13 12.23
CA ASP A 294 8.35 -0.72 12.17
C ASP A 294 7.51 0.12 13.14
N GLU A 295 8.15 1.11 13.74
CA GLU A 295 7.53 2.08 14.63
C GLU A 295 7.58 3.47 14.01
N GLY A 296 6.63 4.32 14.41
CA GLY A 296 6.62 5.73 14.01
C GLY A 296 7.92 6.44 14.35
N ARG A 297 8.35 7.34 13.46
CA ARG A 297 9.57 8.15 13.62
C ARG A 297 9.31 9.59 13.21
N ASP A 298 10.28 10.47 13.43
CA ASP A 298 10.22 11.88 12.97
C ASP A 298 9.91 12.02 11.48
N SER A 299 10.30 11.03 10.68
CA SER A 299 10.02 10.99 9.24
C SER A 299 8.54 10.75 8.90
N GLY A 300 7.73 10.20 9.82
CA GLY A 300 6.34 9.82 9.62
C GLY A 300 5.92 8.60 10.44
N SER A 301 4.61 8.31 10.46
CA SER A 301 4.08 7.10 11.11
C SER A 301 4.60 5.82 10.45
N SER A 302 4.62 4.72 11.20
CA SER A 302 5.03 3.40 10.72
C SER A 302 4.22 2.98 9.49
N MET A 303 2.91 3.23 9.48
CA MET A 303 2.04 2.92 8.35
C MET A 303 2.37 3.76 7.11
N ALA A 304 2.60 5.07 7.29
CA ALA A 304 2.98 5.95 6.19
C ALA A 304 4.35 5.58 5.61
N ARG A 305 5.30 5.21 6.47
CA ARG A 305 6.64 4.74 6.08
C ARG A 305 6.60 3.43 5.31
N THR A 306 5.98 2.40 5.88
CA THR A 306 5.92 1.05 5.29
C THR A 306 5.12 1.06 3.99
N THR A 307 3.94 1.68 3.97
CA THR A 307 3.13 1.78 2.76
C THR A 307 3.79 2.68 1.71
N GLY A 308 4.21 3.88 2.12
CA GLY A 308 4.76 4.88 1.21
C GLY A 308 6.08 4.45 0.57
N ALA A 309 6.92 3.67 1.25
CA ALA A 309 8.16 3.18 0.68
C ALA A 309 7.91 2.19 -0.47
N ILE A 310 6.92 1.31 -0.36
CA ILE A 310 6.54 0.43 -1.48
C ILE A 310 6.01 1.26 -2.66
N THR A 311 5.15 2.26 -2.39
CA THR A 311 4.66 3.16 -3.43
C THR A 311 5.82 3.91 -4.11
N CYS A 312 6.80 4.41 -3.35
CA CYS A 312 7.98 5.08 -3.89
C CYS A 312 8.81 4.15 -4.78
N ALA A 313 9.00 2.88 -4.41
CA ALA A 313 9.69 1.90 -5.23
C ALA A 313 8.99 1.67 -6.58
N VAL A 314 7.64 1.61 -6.57
CA VAL A 314 6.84 1.49 -7.80
C VAL A 314 6.92 2.77 -8.65
N VAL A 315 6.86 3.95 -8.05
CA VAL A 315 7.04 5.22 -8.77
C VAL A 315 8.39 5.27 -9.49
N LYS A 316 9.47 4.88 -8.81
CA LYS A 316 10.81 4.82 -9.41
C LYS A 316 10.87 3.82 -10.55
N TYR A 317 10.28 2.64 -10.38
CA TYR A 317 10.15 1.67 -11.46
C TYR A 317 9.44 2.26 -12.68
N LEU A 318 8.30 2.93 -12.50
CA LEU A 318 7.53 3.56 -13.59
C LEU A 318 8.27 4.72 -14.29
N LEU A 319 9.15 5.42 -13.56
CA LEU A 319 9.97 6.51 -14.09
C LEU A 319 11.20 6.03 -14.87
N GLU A 320 11.82 4.93 -14.44
CA GLU A 320 13.10 4.44 -14.96
C GLU A 320 12.94 3.42 -16.10
N GLU A 321 11.89 2.61 -16.05
CA GLU A 321 11.70 1.48 -16.95
C GLU A 321 10.61 1.75 -17.99
N ASP A 322 10.67 1.00 -19.09
CA ASP A 322 9.57 0.89 -20.06
C ASP A 322 8.43 0.09 -19.42
N ALA A 323 7.64 0.78 -18.60
CA ALA A 323 6.49 0.22 -17.90
C ALA A 323 5.52 -0.48 -18.89
N PRO A 324 5.02 -1.68 -18.59
CA PRO A 324 4.14 -2.40 -19.49
C PRO A 324 2.80 -1.67 -19.62
N ILE A 325 2.27 -1.61 -20.84
CA ILE A 325 0.92 -1.10 -21.10
C ILE A 325 -0.11 -2.08 -20.51
N GLY A 326 -1.10 -1.57 -19.80
CA GLY A 326 -2.15 -2.36 -19.13
C GLY A 326 -2.21 -2.15 -17.62
N ILE A 327 -2.94 -3.04 -16.94
CA ILE A 327 -3.16 -2.99 -15.50
C ILE A 327 -2.56 -4.23 -14.82
N TYR A 328 -1.68 -4.01 -13.84
CA TYR A 328 -0.90 -5.08 -13.23
C TYR A 328 -0.86 -4.96 -11.70
N PRO A 329 -0.96 -6.07 -10.96
CA PRO A 329 -0.53 -6.09 -9.57
C PRO A 329 1.00 -6.10 -9.49
N PRO A 330 1.61 -5.65 -8.38
CA PRO A 330 3.05 -5.43 -8.30
C PRO A 330 3.85 -6.73 -8.54
N GLU A 331 3.35 -7.86 -8.06
CA GLU A 331 4.01 -9.16 -8.19
C GLU A 331 3.97 -9.76 -9.60
N SER A 332 3.24 -9.14 -10.54
CA SER A 332 3.15 -9.58 -11.94
C SER A 332 3.93 -8.71 -12.93
N VAL A 333 4.56 -7.62 -12.47
CA VAL A 333 5.27 -6.69 -13.37
C VAL A 333 6.68 -7.17 -13.68
N THR A 334 7.49 -7.45 -12.66
CA THR A 334 8.89 -7.84 -12.80
C THR A 334 9.44 -8.42 -11.50
N SER A 335 10.41 -9.33 -11.59
CA SER A 335 11.06 -9.91 -10.42
C SER A 335 11.92 -8.92 -9.63
N ASN A 336 12.36 -7.80 -10.24
CA ASN A 336 13.20 -6.81 -9.56
C ASN A 336 12.42 -5.84 -8.66
N LEU A 337 11.08 -5.83 -8.71
CA LEU A 337 10.28 -4.89 -7.91
C LEU A 337 10.38 -5.21 -6.41
N LEU A 338 10.43 -6.50 -6.04
CA LEU A 338 10.66 -6.90 -4.64
C LEU A 338 12.02 -6.39 -4.13
N GLU A 339 13.09 -6.54 -4.91
CA GLU A 339 14.42 -6.06 -4.54
C GLU A 339 14.43 -4.52 -4.41
N ARG A 340 13.81 -3.80 -5.35
CA ARG A 340 13.63 -2.34 -5.28
C ARG A 340 12.88 -1.93 -4.02
N SER A 341 11.80 -2.63 -3.65
CA SER A 341 11.03 -2.40 -2.43
C SER A 341 11.84 -2.63 -1.16
N ILE A 342 12.62 -3.71 -1.09
CA ILE A 342 13.50 -4.00 0.06
C ILE A 342 14.59 -2.94 0.17
N ASN A 343 15.18 -2.50 -0.95
CA ASN A 343 16.15 -1.42 -0.97
C ASN A 343 15.54 -0.10 -0.49
N GLU A 344 14.31 0.23 -0.91
CA GLU A 344 13.61 1.41 -0.42
C GLU A 344 13.38 1.33 1.09
N TYR A 345 12.95 0.18 1.60
CA TYR A 345 12.81 -0.04 3.04
C TYR A 345 14.13 0.19 3.79
N ALA A 346 15.23 -0.37 3.29
CA ALA A 346 16.55 -0.19 3.88
C ALA A 346 16.99 1.28 3.91
N LEU A 347 16.73 2.04 2.85
CA LEU A 347 17.02 3.49 2.78
C LEU A 347 16.29 4.27 3.88
N HIS A 348 15.09 3.85 4.27
CA HIS A 348 14.28 4.49 5.30
C HIS A 348 14.40 3.83 6.69
N GLY A 349 15.35 2.90 6.83
CA GLY A 349 15.61 2.17 8.07
C GLY A 349 14.46 1.28 8.52
N ILE A 350 13.58 0.87 7.59
CA ILE A 350 12.49 -0.09 7.81
C ILE A 350 13.10 -1.49 7.70
N LYS A 351 12.92 -2.32 8.73
CA LYS A 351 13.52 -3.65 8.76
C LYS A 351 12.50 -4.71 8.36
N LEU A 352 12.83 -5.46 7.31
CA LEU A 352 12.17 -6.71 6.95
C LEU A 352 13.17 -7.86 7.20
N ILE A 353 12.84 -8.75 8.13
CA ILE A 353 13.70 -9.87 8.53
C ILE A 353 13.25 -11.12 7.76
N ASP A 354 14.14 -11.74 6.97
CA ASP A 354 13.97 -13.09 6.44
C ASP A 354 14.59 -14.08 7.45
N GLU A 355 13.77 -14.75 8.25
CA GLU A 355 14.26 -15.65 9.31
C GLU A 355 15.02 -16.87 8.75
N ASN A 356 14.87 -17.17 7.47
CA ASN A 356 15.56 -18.28 6.82
C ASN A 356 16.82 -17.86 6.05
N ASN A 357 17.05 -16.55 5.91
CA ASN A 357 18.27 -15.95 5.36
C ASN A 357 18.69 -14.77 6.24
N SER A 358 19.15 -15.05 7.46
CA SER A 358 19.86 -14.03 8.23
C SER A 358 21.19 -13.76 7.52
N PHE A 359 21.31 -12.61 6.85
CA PHE A 359 22.56 -12.11 6.28
C PHE A 359 23.57 -11.72 7.37
#